data_AF-A0A9Q0UF41-F1
#
_entry.id   AF-A0A9Q0UF41-F1
#
_cell.length_a   1.000
_cell.length_b   1.000
_cell.length_c   1.000
_cell.angle_alpha   90.00
_cell.angle_beta   90.00
_cell.angle_gamma   90.00
#
_symmetry.space_group_name_H-M   'P 1'
#
loop_
_entity.id
_entity.type
_entity.pdbx_description
1 polymer ?
#
loop_
_entity_poly.entity_id
_entity_poly.type
_entity_poly.pdbx_seq_one_letter_code
_entity_poly.pdbx_strand_id
1 'polypeptide(L)'
;MAPPFVISGDVAASSVKSAPATGRVASVYSEVQSSRIDHALPLPSVLQNPFQIVEGPPSSAAGNPDEIAKLFPNVYGQPSAMLVPNKVDTLSSDQKLRIGVVLSGGQAPGGHNVISGIYDYLQDRAKGSVLYGFRGGPAGIMKCKYVELNADYIYPYRNQGGFDMIASGRDKIETLEQFKQAEETAKKLDLDGLVVIGGDDSNTNACLLAENFRGKNLKTRVIGCPKTIDGDLKCKEVPTSFGFDTACKAIINILSYFNKRYQIFPILCIMNLVVGIT
;
A
#
# COMPACT_ATOMS: atom_id res chain seq x y z
N MET A 1 34.54 -59.30 -2.28
CA MET A 1 35.36 -58.46 -1.38
C MET A 1 35.43 -57.07 -1.99
N ALA A 2 34.78 -56.08 -1.39
CA ALA A 2 34.89 -54.68 -1.79
C ALA A 2 36.01 -54.01 -0.98
N PRO A 3 36.85 -53.15 -1.58
CA PRO A 3 37.75 -52.26 -0.84
C PRO A 3 37.03 -50.94 -0.46
N PRO A 4 37.59 -50.17 0.50
CA PRO A 4 36.79 -49.34 1.40
C PRO A 4 36.75 -47.83 1.05
N PHE A 5 35.76 -47.19 1.68
CA PHE A 5 35.56 -45.78 2.05
C PHE A 5 36.64 -44.74 1.69
N VAL A 6 36.17 -43.61 1.12
CA VAL A 6 36.68 -42.26 1.43
C VAL A 6 35.49 -41.31 1.59
N ILE A 7 35.28 -40.81 2.82
CA ILE A 7 34.53 -39.58 3.09
C ILE A 7 35.51 -38.43 2.93
N SER A 8 35.15 -37.38 2.20
CA SER A 8 35.55 -35.99 2.48
C SER A 8 34.85 -35.03 1.52
N GLY A 9 34.29 -33.94 2.05
CA GLY A 9 34.06 -32.71 1.29
C GLY A 9 32.69 -32.09 1.51
N ASP A 10 32.55 -31.36 2.62
CA ASP A 10 31.53 -30.33 2.80
C ASP A 10 31.50 -29.38 1.59
N VAL A 11 30.40 -29.42 0.82
CA VAL A 11 30.07 -28.35 -0.12
C VAL A 11 29.06 -27.47 0.58
N ALA A 12 29.55 -26.31 1.03
CA ALA A 12 28.72 -25.22 1.54
C ALA A 12 27.59 -24.93 0.55
N ALA A 13 26.35 -25.19 0.97
CA ALA A 13 25.17 -24.85 0.21
C ALA A 13 25.05 -23.32 0.14
N SER A 14 25.55 -22.72 -0.94
CA SER A 14 25.20 -21.35 -1.31
C SER A 14 23.71 -21.35 -1.67
N SER A 15 22.88 -20.87 -0.76
CA SER A 15 21.45 -20.66 -1.00
C SER A 15 21.27 -19.51 -1.98
N VAL A 16 21.25 -19.82 -3.27
CA VAL A 16 20.72 -18.92 -4.29
C VAL A 16 19.24 -18.73 -3.97
N LYS A 17 18.89 -17.62 -3.32
CA LYS A 17 17.49 -17.21 -3.17
C LYS A 17 16.91 -17.06 -4.57
N SER A 18 16.08 -18.01 -5.00
CA SER A 18 15.31 -17.86 -6.23
C SER A 18 14.45 -16.60 -6.11
N ALA A 19 14.46 -15.76 -7.16
CA ALA A 19 13.62 -14.57 -7.18
C ALA A 19 12.15 -15.01 -7.03
N PRO A 20 11.35 -14.30 -6.20
CA PRO A 20 9.95 -14.65 -6.03
C PRO A 20 9.22 -14.58 -7.37
N ALA A 21 8.52 -15.65 -7.74
CA ALA A 21 7.79 -15.72 -8.99
C ALA A 21 6.60 -14.74 -8.98
N THR A 22 6.50 -13.91 -10.02
CA THR A 22 5.40 -12.96 -10.23
C THR A 22 4.19 -13.67 -10.84
N GLY A 23 2.99 -13.14 -10.58
CA GLY A 23 1.77 -13.60 -11.27
C GLY A 23 1.60 -13.03 -12.68
N ARG A 24 2.50 -12.13 -13.10
CA ARG A 24 2.45 -11.44 -14.40
C ARG A 24 3.78 -11.53 -15.12
N VAL A 25 3.70 -11.63 -16.45
CA VAL A 25 4.85 -11.69 -17.35
C VAL A 25 4.71 -10.56 -18.38
N ALA A 26 5.59 -9.57 -18.33
CA ALA A 26 5.50 -8.39 -19.21
C ALA A 26 5.65 -8.73 -20.70
N SER A 27 6.31 -9.85 -21.04
CA SER A 27 6.52 -10.28 -22.44
C SER A 27 5.23 -10.68 -23.17
N VAL A 28 4.11 -10.87 -22.47
CA VAL A 28 2.81 -11.21 -23.07
C VAL A 28 1.84 -10.03 -23.09
N TYR A 29 2.30 -8.83 -22.76
CA TYR A 29 1.47 -7.63 -22.68
C TYR A 29 1.02 -7.16 -24.06
N SER A 30 -0.21 -6.65 -24.13
CA SER A 30 -0.70 -5.93 -25.31
C SER A 30 0.16 -4.67 -25.57
N GLU A 31 0.04 -4.11 -26.77
CA GLU A 31 0.74 -2.87 -27.14
C GLU A 31 0.42 -1.71 -26.17
N VAL A 32 -0.84 -1.58 -25.74
CA VAL A 32 -1.26 -0.57 -24.77
C VAL A 32 -0.63 -0.80 -23.40
N GLN A 33 -0.57 -2.06 -22.93
CA GLN A 33 0.06 -2.36 -21.64
C GLN A 33 1.57 -2.11 -21.68
N SER A 34 2.22 -2.52 -22.78
CA SER A 34 3.66 -2.32 -23.00
C SER A 34 4.01 -0.84 -23.11
N SER A 35 3.25 -0.04 -23.86
CA SER A 35 3.48 1.42 -23.92
C SER A 35 3.24 2.15 -22.59
N ARG A 36 2.48 1.54 -21.67
CA ARG A 36 2.23 2.10 -20.34
C ARG A 36 3.21 1.66 -19.27
N ILE A 37 3.92 0.54 -19.43
CA ILE A 37 4.79 0.00 -18.38
C ILE A 37 5.90 0.99 -17.98
N ASP A 38 6.50 1.65 -18.97
CA ASP A 38 7.60 2.61 -18.79
C ASP A 38 7.11 4.08 -18.80
N HIS A 39 5.80 4.31 -18.75
CA HIS A 39 5.24 5.66 -18.69
C HIS A 39 5.59 6.31 -17.34
N ALA A 40 6.41 7.36 -17.39
CA ALA A 40 6.79 8.13 -16.20
C ALA A 40 5.58 8.88 -15.64
N LEU A 41 5.31 8.69 -14.35
CA LEU A 41 4.27 9.44 -13.65
C LEU A 41 4.85 10.73 -13.06
N PRO A 42 4.15 11.87 -13.19
CA PRO A 42 4.62 13.12 -12.61
C PRO A 42 4.60 13.03 -11.09
N LEU A 43 5.73 13.36 -10.46
CA LEU A 43 5.83 13.53 -9.01
C LEU A 43 5.63 15.00 -8.63
N PRO A 44 5.01 15.30 -7.48
CA PRO A 44 5.03 16.64 -6.90
C PRO A 44 6.46 17.19 -6.83
N SER A 45 6.65 18.47 -7.20
CA SER A 45 7.97 19.11 -7.27
C SER A 45 8.78 19.03 -5.96
N VAL A 46 8.07 19.04 -4.82
CA VAL A 46 8.68 18.89 -3.49
C VAL A 46 9.33 17.52 -3.27
N LEU A 47 8.82 16.46 -3.91
CA LEU A 47 9.39 15.11 -3.80
C LEU A 47 10.58 14.88 -4.75
N GLN A 48 10.76 15.75 -5.74
CA GLN A 48 11.86 15.68 -6.70
C GLN A 48 13.18 16.27 -6.17
N ASN A 49 13.10 17.06 -5.09
CA ASN A 49 14.25 17.77 -4.50
C ASN A 49 14.34 17.47 -3.00
N PRO A 50 15.45 17.82 -2.32
CA PRO A 50 15.51 17.78 -0.87
C PRO A 50 14.36 18.56 -0.22
N PHE A 51 13.76 17.97 0.81
CA PHE A 51 12.65 18.58 1.55
C PHE A 51 12.78 18.30 3.04
N GLN A 52 12.10 19.12 3.83
CA GLN A 52 11.94 18.91 5.27
C GLN A 52 10.46 18.78 5.60
N ILE A 53 10.17 18.08 6.70
CA ILE A 53 8.83 17.94 7.25
C ILE A 53 8.63 19.04 8.29
N VAL A 54 7.59 19.85 8.11
CA VAL A 54 7.17 20.86 9.08
C VAL A 54 5.86 20.41 9.70
N GLU A 55 5.83 20.34 11.03
CA GLU A 55 4.61 20.07 11.79
C GLU A 55 3.67 21.27 11.72
N GLY A 56 2.41 21.00 11.40
CA GLY A 56 1.32 21.95 11.44
C GLY A 56 0.56 21.86 12.77
N PRO A 57 -0.67 22.41 12.83
CA PRO A 57 -1.47 22.36 14.04
C PRO A 57 -1.82 20.91 14.44
N PRO A 58 -2.02 20.66 15.75
CA PRO A 58 -2.60 19.41 16.25
C PRO A 58 -3.93 19.09 15.57
N SER A 59 -4.13 17.82 15.24
CA SER A 59 -5.41 17.35 14.69
C SER A 59 -6.47 17.14 15.78
N SER A 60 -7.73 17.03 15.36
CA SER A 60 -8.84 16.68 16.23
C SER A 60 -9.83 15.78 15.46
N ALA A 61 -10.64 15.01 16.17
CA ALA A 61 -11.68 14.21 15.53
C ALA A 61 -12.83 15.09 14.99
N ALA A 62 -13.42 14.69 13.87
CA ALA A 62 -14.57 15.37 13.28
C ALA A 62 -15.84 15.28 14.14
N GLY A 63 -15.95 14.22 14.97
CA GLY A 63 -17.04 14.01 15.92
C GLY A 63 -16.53 13.38 17.21
N ASN A 64 -17.18 13.71 18.33
CA ASN A 64 -16.90 13.21 19.68
C ASN A 64 -15.41 13.24 20.10
N PRO A 65 -14.72 14.40 20.01
CA PRO A 65 -13.28 14.48 20.26
C PRO A 65 -12.85 13.93 21.63
N ASP A 66 -13.63 14.17 22.69
CA ASP A 66 -13.32 13.69 24.03
C ASP A 66 -13.43 12.15 24.17
N GLU A 67 -14.34 11.52 23.42
CA GLU A 67 -14.48 10.06 23.42
C GLU A 67 -13.37 9.42 22.60
N ILE A 68 -13.08 9.98 21.42
CA ILE A 68 -12.00 9.49 20.55
C ILE A 68 -10.64 9.65 21.24
N ALA A 69 -10.41 10.75 21.95
CA ALA A 69 -9.18 10.96 22.72
C ALA A 69 -8.98 9.87 23.80
N LYS A 70 -10.06 9.38 24.42
CA LYS A 70 -10.01 8.28 25.40
C LYS A 70 -9.71 6.92 24.73
N LEU A 71 -10.20 6.71 23.52
CA LEU A 71 -9.97 5.49 22.75
C LEU A 71 -8.56 5.41 22.16
N PHE A 72 -7.96 6.57 21.83
CA PHE A 72 -6.68 6.68 21.14
C PHE A 72 -5.65 7.52 21.90
N PRO A 73 -5.35 7.21 23.18
CA PRO A 73 -4.48 8.05 24.01
C PRO A 73 -3.05 8.21 23.47
N ASN A 74 -2.57 7.31 22.61
CA ASN A 74 -1.20 7.36 22.09
C ASN A 74 -1.07 8.03 20.71
N VAL A 75 -2.15 8.08 19.92
CA VAL A 75 -2.12 8.68 18.56
C VAL A 75 -3.03 9.89 18.38
N TYR A 76 -3.94 10.16 19.31
CA TYR A 76 -4.83 11.33 19.22
C TYR A 76 -4.04 12.64 19.24
N GLY A 77 -4.51 13.62 18.45
CA GLY A 77 -3.93 14.96 18.44
C GLY A 77 -2.60 15.09 17.71
N GLN A 78 -2.16 14.06 16.99
CA GLN A 78 -0.93 14.14 16.18
C GLN A 78 -0.99 15.34 15.22
N PRO A 79 0.11 16.10 15.09
CA PRO A 79 0.13 17.27 14.23
C PRO A 79 0.02 16.86 12.76
N SER A 80 -0.63 17.72 11.98
CA SER A 80 -0.52 17.64 10.53
C SER A 80 0.94 17.80 10.08
N ALA A 81 1.30 17.28 8.91
CA ALA A 81 2.65 17.37 8.39
C ALA A 81 2.64 17.98 6.98
N MET A 82 3.55 18.92 6.72
CA MET A 82 3.73 19.53 5.41
C MET A 82 5.16 19.33 4.92
N LEU A 83 5.30 18.92 3.66
CA LEU A 83 6.61 18.86 3.00
C LEU A 83 6.93 20.24 2.42
N VAL A 84 8.06 20.81 2.83
CA VAL A 84 8.54 22.09 2.28
C VAL A 84 9.93 21.90 1.65
N PRO A 85 10.23 22.57 0.53
CA PRO A 85 11.55 22.50 -0.07
C PRO A 85 12.65 22.86 0.93
N ASN A 86 13.75 22.10 0.90
CA ASN A 86 14.92 22.34 1.72
C ASN A 86 16.17 22.40 0.82
N LYS A 87 17.21 23.11 1.26
CA LYS A 87 18.49 23.18 0.54
C LYS A 87 19.40 21.99 0.86
N VAL A 88 19.18 21.34 2.00
CA VAL A 88 19.98 20.20 2.47
C VAL A 88 19.08 18.99 2.56
N ASP A 89 19.56 17.85 2.08
CA ASP A 89 18.86 16.59 2.25
C ASP A 89 19.01 16.15 3.71
N THR A 90 17.99 16.43 4.52
CA THR A 90 17.95 16.00 5.92
C THR A 90 17.54 14.54 6.06
N LEU A 91 17.06 13.93 4.96
CA LEU A 91 16.48 12.58 4.92
C LEU A 91 17.39 11.55 4.23
N SER A 92 18.55 11.96 3.70
CA SER A 92 19.59 11.03 3.25
C SER A 92 20.29 10.41 4.46
N SER A 93 19.54 9.71 5.30
CA SER A 93 20.13 8.82 6.27
C SER A 93 20.49 7.52 5.54
N ASP A 94 21.69 6.99 5.78
CA ASP A 94 22.06 5.62 5.39
C ASP A 94 21.21 4.55 6.13
N GLN A 95 20.04 4.93 6.65
CA GLN A 95 19.12 4.02 7.33
C GLN A 95 18.41 3.15 6.31
N LYS A 96 18.66 1.86 6.44
CA LYS A 96 17.91 0.82 5.75
C LYS A 96 16.59 0.64 6.45
N LEU A 97 15.49 0.87 5.73
CA LEU A 97 14.14 0.72 6.23
C LEU A 97 13.57 -0.64 5.84
N ARG A 98 12.75 -1.22 6.73
CA ARG A 98 11.96 -2.43 6.47
C ARG A 98 10.49 -2.04 6.47
N ILE A 99 9.91 -1.94 5.29
CA ILE A 99 8.54 -1.45 5.10
C ILE A 99 7.64 -2.59 4.66
N GLY A 100 6.49 -2.76 5.32
CA GLY A 100 5.42 -3.65 4.90
C GLY A 100 4.32 -2.88 4.16
N VAL A 101 3.68 -3.49 3.17
CA VAL A 101 2.50 -2.94 2.47
C VAL A 101 1.37 -3.96 2.42
N VAL A 102 0.14 -3.47 2.57
CA VAL A 102 -1.09 -4.28 2.51
C VAL A 102 -2.08 -3.62 1.55
N LEU A 103 -2.61 -4.38 0.60
CA LEU A 103 -3.78 -3.98 -0.20
C LEU A 103 -5.06 -4.51 0.48
N SER A 104 -5.94 -3.61 0.93
CA SER A 104 -7.14 -3.95 1.69
C SER A 104 -8.41 -3.46 0.99
N GLY A 105 -9.47 -4.26 1.07
CA GLY A 105 -10.76 -3.94 0.45
C GLY A 105 -10.89 -4.31 -1.02
N GLY A 106 -11.91 -3.75 -1.66
CA GLY A 106 -12.13 -3.87 -3.10
C GLY A 106 -11.04 -3.16 -3.92
N GLN A 107 -10.71 -3.72 -5.07
CA GLN A 107 -9.68 -3.19 -5.96
C GLN A 107 -10.02 -1.78 -6.45
N ALA A 108 -8.98 -0.96 -6.64
CA ALA A 108 -9.11 0.36 -7.23
C ALA A 108 -7.94 0.59 -8.21
N PRO A 109 -8.15 1.26 -9.35
CA PRO A 109 -7.05 1.63 -10.25
C PRO A 109 -5.99 2.46 -9.51
N GLY A 110 -4.71 2.09 -9.66
CA GLY A 110 -3.57 2.79 -9.06
C GLY A 110 -2.92 2.12 -7.85
N GLY A 111 -3.47 1.03 -7.29
CA GLY A 111 -2.86 0.36 -6.12
C GLY A 111 -1.44 -0.16 -6.37
N HIS A 112 -1.17 -0.71 -7.56
CA HIS A 112 0.18 -1.10 -7.94
C HIS A 112 1.14 0.09 -8.01
N ASN A 113 0.66 1.27 -8.42
CA ASN A 113 1.46 2.49 -8.49
C ASN A 113 1.82 3.04 -7.10
N VAL A 114 0.95 2.87 -6.10
CA VAL A 114 1.31 3.18 -4.71
C VAL A 114 2.48 2.33 -4.26
N ILE A 115 2.42 1.01 -4.50
CA ILE A 115 3.50 0.09 -4.15
C ILE A 115 4.79 0.40 -4.91
N SER A 116 4.70 0.64 -6.23
CA SER A 116 5.88 0.99 -7.02
C SER A 116 6.50 2.33 -6.61
N GLY A 117 5.68 3.33 -6.27
CA GLY A 117 6.17 4.62 -5.79
C GLY A 117 6.88 4.53 -4.43
N ILE A 118 6.37 3.71 -3.51
CA ILE A 118 7.06 3.41 -2.25
C ILE A 118 8.40 2.72 -2.54
N TYR A 119 8.40 1.72 -3.43
CA TYR A 119 9.62 1.03 -3.81
C TYR A 119 10.66 1.98 -4.41
N ASP A 120 10.27 2.81 -5.38
CA ASP A 120 11.16 3.77 -6.05
C ASP A 120 11.74 4.77 -5.05
N TYR A 121 10.91 5.30 -4.15
CA TYR A 121 11.37 6.19 -3.09
C TYR A 121 12.41 5.52 -2.17
N LEU A 122 12.18 4.26 -1.80
CA LEU A 122 13.13 3.49 -0.99
C LEU A 122 14.45 3.25 -1.72
N GLN A 123 14.42 2.95 -3.02
CA GLN A 123 15.65 2.75 -3.81
C GLN A 123 16.42 4.04 -4.07
N ASP A 124 15.73 5.17 -4.18
CA ASP A 124 16.35 6.47 -4.42
C ASP A 124 16.94 7.07 -3.13
N ARG A 125 16.14 7.11 -2.05
CA ARG A 125 16.47 7.87 -0.83
C ARG A 125 16.86 7.03 0.39
N ALA A 126 16.63 5.72 0.39
CA ALA A 126 16.92 4.84 1.53
C ALA A 126 17.54 3.51 1.05
N LYS A 127 18.64 3.60 0.30
CA LYS A 127 19.28 2.45 -0.37
C LYS A 127 19.57 1.29 0.59
N GLY A 128 19.23 0.08 0.15
CA GLY A 128 19.32 -1.14 0.97
C GLY A 128 18.10 -1.40 1.86
N SER A 129 17.05 -0.60 1.74
CA SER A 129 15.74 -0.88 2.31
C SER A 129 15.07 -2.10 1.67
N VAL A 130 14.17 -2.74 2.42
CA VAL A 130 13.41 -3.91 1.98
C VAL A 130 11.92 -3.61 2.04
N LEU A 131 11.20 -3.96 0.97
CA LEU A 131 9.75 -3.81 0.88
C LEU A 131 9.08 -5.19 0.91
N TYR A 132 8.17 -5.41 1.85
CA TYR A 132 7.38 -6.63 1.96
C TYR A 132 5.94 -6.38 1.57
N GLY A 133 5.41 -7.18 0.66
CA GLY A 133 3.99 -7.18 0.31
C GLY A 133 3.26 -8.30 1.03
N PHE A 134 2.35 -7.96 1.95
CA PHE A 134 1.53 -8.93 2.67
C PHE A 134 0.39 -9.44 1.80
N ARG A 135 0.28 -10.76 1.68
CA ARG A 135 -0.62 -11.41 0.73
C ARG A 135 -2.05 -11.52 1.25
N GLY A 136 -3.02 -11.17 0.40
CA GLY A 136 -4.45 -11.37 0.67
C GLY A 136 -5.02 -10.41 1.72
N GLY A 137 -4.53 -9.17 1.77
CA GLY A 137 -5.04 -8.15 2.68
C GLY A 137 -4.57 -8.29 4.13
N PRO A 138 -5.35 -7.79 5.11
CA PRO A 138 -4.93 -7.75 6.52
C PRO A 138 -4.64 -9.13 7.13
N ALA A 139 -5.23 -10.21 6.61
CA ALA A 139 -4.85 -11.57 6.98
C ALA A 139 -3.37 -11.89 6.72
N GLY A 140 -2.75 -11.24 5.73
CA GLY A 140 -1.35 -11.43 5.39
C GLY A 140 -0.42 -11.02 6.53
N ILE A 141 -0.66 -9.86 7.16
CA ILE A 141 0.14 -9.43 8.31
C ILE A 141 -0.14 -10.27 9.55
N MET A 142 -1.39 -10.67 9.81
CA MET A 142 -1.72 -11.54 10.94
C MET A 142 -1.06 -12.92 10.81
N LYS A 143 -1.05 -13.50 9.62
CA LYS A 143 -0.54 -14.86 9.38
C LYS A 143 0.94 -14.89 8.94
N CYS A 144 1.64 -13.76 8.99
CA CYS A 144 3.02 -13.62 8.50
C CYS A 144 3.19 -14.14 7.05
N LYS A 145 2.19 -13.92 6.19
CA LYS A 145 2.20 -14.32 4.78
C LYS A 145 2.56 -13.12 3.91
N TYR A 146 3.79 -13.10 3.40
CA TYR A 146 4.32 -12.00 2.60
C TYR A 146 5.20 -12.49 1.46
N VAL A 147 5.54 -11.56 0.57
CA VAL A 147 6.59 -11.70 -0.44
C VAL A 147 7.49 -10.48 -0.38
N GLU A 148 8.79 -10.67 -0.60
CA GLU A 148 9.73 -9.56 -0.75
C GLU A 148 9.57 -8.97 -2.16
N LEU A 149 9.31 -7.67 -2.24
CA LEU A 149 9.06 -6.95 -3.48
C LEU A 149 10.36 -6.33 -3.98
N ASN A 150 10.94 -6.93 -5.01
CA ASN A 150 12.12 -6.41 -5.70
C ASN A 150 11.75 -5.80 -7.07
N ALA A 151 12.74 -5.27 -7.77
CA ALA A 151 12.54 -4.60 -9.07
C ALA A 151 11.85 -5.51 -10.09
N ASP A 152 12.32 -6.75 -10.25
CA ASP A 152 11.75 -7.72 -11.17
C ASP A 152 10.32 -8.10 -10.80
N TYR A 153 10.04 -8.20 -9.49
CA TYR A 153 8.70 -8.52 -9.00
C TYR A 153 7.70 -7.40 -9.31
N ILE A 154 8.11 -6.14 -9.14
CA ILE A 154 7.25 -4.97 -9.30
C ILE A 154 7.09 -4.57 -10.77
N TYR A 155 8.14 -4.72 -11.58
CA TYR A 155 8.19 -4.25 -12.98
C TYR A 155 6.93 -4.58 -13.79
N PRO A 156 6.44 -5.84 -13.87
CA PRO A 156 5.26 -6.14 -14.68
C PRO A 156 3.99 -5.43 -14.19
N TYR A 157 3.91 -4.99 -12.93
CA TYR A 157 2.72 -4.35 -12.38
C TYR A 157 2.70 -2.82 -12.56
N ARG A 158 3.80 -2.22 -13.01
CA ARG A 158 3.90 -0.76 -13.18
C ARG A 158 2.82 -0.26 -14.14
N ASN A 159 2.07 0.76 -13.67
CA ASN A 159 0.99 1.41 -14.40
C ASN A 159 -0.17 0.47 -14.81
N GLN A 160 -0.25 -0.72 -14.23
CA GLN A 160 -1.32 -1.67 -14.49
C GLN A 160 -2.42 -1.61 -13.43
N GLY A 161 -3.67 -1.80 -13.85
CA GLY A 161 -4.81 -1.95 -12.92
C GLY A 161 -4.79 -3.29 -12.17
N GLY A 162 -5.75 -3.45 -11.24
CA GLY A 162 -5.88 -4.63 -10.38
C GLY A 162 -5.07 -4.52 -9.09
N PHE A 163 -5.30 -5.47 -8.17
CA PHE A 163 -4.61 -5.64 -6.87
C PHE A 163 -3.89 -7.01 -6.80
N ASP A 164 -3.72 -7.68 -7.93
CA ASP A 164 -3.23 -9.06 -8.05
C ASP A 164 -1.72 -9.22 -7.79
N MET A 165 -0.95 -8.13 -7.61
CA MET A 165 0.45 -8.20 -7.17
C MET A 165 0.62 -8.96 -5.84
N ILE A 166 -0.25 -8.68 -4.88
CA ILE A 166 -0.27 -9.33 -3.55
C ILE A 166 -1.67 -9.77 -3.12
N ALA A 167 -2.68 -9.61 -3.99
CA ALA A 167 -4.10 -9.77 -3.69
C ALA A 167 -4.58 -8.86 -2.55
N SER A 168 -5.89 -8.82 -2.35
CA SER A 168 -6.50 -8.10 -1.23
C SER A 168 -7.43 -8.99 -0.43
N GLY A 169 -7.85 -8.46 0.71
CA GLY A 169 -8.77 -9.08 1.66
C GLY A 169 -9.55 -8.01 2.40
N ARG A 170 -10.58 -8.45 3.14
CA ARG A 170 -11.46 -7.57 3.93
C ARG A 170 -11.46 -7.94 5.42
N ASP A 171 -10.45 -8.68 5.86
CA ASP A 171 -10.34 -9.09 7.26
C ASP A 171 -10.26 -7.87 8.17
N LYS A 172 -11.03 -7.91 9.26
CA LYS A 172 -10.98 -6.93 10.33
C LYS A 172 -9.98 -7.36 11.40
N ILE A 173 -9.33 -6.38 12.03
CA ILE A 173 -8.41 -6.60 13.15
C ILE A 173 -9.10 -6.01 14.40
N GLU A 174 -9.81 -6.86 15.12
CA GLU A 174 -10.68 -6.45 16.23
C GLU A 174 -10.32 -7.18 17.53
N THR A 175 -9.84 -8.42 17.45
CA THR A 175 -9.54 -9.22 18.64
C THR A 175 -8.11 -9.02 19.13
N LEU A 176 -7.90 -9.15 20.44
CA LEU A 176 -6.56 -9.07 21.05
C LEU A 176 -5.57 -10.07 20.43
N GLU A 177 -6.06 -11.25 20.02
CA GLU A 177 -5.24 -12.25 19.34
C GLU A 177 -4.77 -11.77 17.96
N GLN A 178 -5.66 -11.15 17.17
CA GLN A 178 -5.32 -10.59 15.86
C GLN A 178 -4.30 -9.45 15.98
N PHE A 179 -4.46 -8.57 16.98
CA PHE A 179 -3.46 -7.53 17.28
C PHE A 179 -2.10 -8.12 17.66
N LYS A 180 -2.10 -9.18 18.47
CA LYS A 180 -0.87 -9.88 18.88
C LYS A 180 -0.18 -10.55 17.69
N GLN A 181 -0.93 -11.19 16.81
CA GLN A 181 -0.42 -11.80 15.58
C GLN A 181 0.25 -10.78 14.64
N ALA A 182 -0.38 -9.61 14.46
CA ALA A 182 0.21 -8.52 13.68
C ALA A 182 1.48 -7.95 14.33
N GLU A 183 1.48 -7.81 15.67
CA GLU A 183 2.64 -7.38 16.46
C GLU A 183 3.82 -8.35 16.33
N GLU A 184 3.56 -9.65 16.47
CA GLU A 184 4.57 -10.71 16.33
C GLU A 184 5.19 -10.69 14.93
N THR A 185 4.38 -10.49 13.90
CA THR A 185 4.87 -10.34 12.51
C THR A 185 5.72 -9.09 12.35
N ALA A 186 5.28 -7.94 12.87
CA ALA A 186 6.03 -6.69 12.81
C ALA A 186 7.39 -6.80 13.52
N LYS A 187 7.44 -7.45 14.68
CA LYS A 187 8.68 -7.72 15.42
C LYS A 187 9.57 -8.70 14.69
N LYS A 188 9.03 -9.81 14.18
CA LYS A 188 9.77 -10.86 13.47
C LYS A 188 10.44 -10.33 12.20
N LEU A 189 9.77 -9.44 11.47
CA LEU A 189 10.31 -8.79 10.27
C LEU A 189 11.03 -7.48 10.57
N ASP A 190 11.12 -7.09 11.85
CA ASP A 190 11.73 -5.85 12.34
C ASP A 190 11.27 -4.62 11.54
N LEU A 191 9.95 -4.50 11.31
CA LEU A 191 9.38 -3.47 10.46
C LEU A 191 9.56 -2.08 11.08
N ASP A 192 10.04 -1.13 10.28
CA ASP A 192 10.04 0.29 10.63
C ASP A 192 8.70 0.94 10.27
N GLY A 193 8.03 0.42 9.23
CA GLY A 193 6.76 0.94 8.75
C GLY A 193 5.83 -0.12 8.17
N LEU A 194 4.52 0.13 8.29
CA LEU A 194 3.45 -0.63 7.65
C LEU A 194 2.51 0.34 6.93
N VAL A 195 2.38 0.21 5.62
CA VAL A 195 1.44 1.01 4.81
C VAL A 195 0.20 0.19 4.50
N VAL A 196 -0.96 0.65 4.98
CA VAL A 196 -2.26 0.04 4.74
C VAL A 196 -2.98 0.84 3.66
N ILE A 197 -3.17 0.22 2.49
CA ILE A 197 -3.79 0.84 1.33
C ILE A 197 -5.23 0.35 1.23
N GLY A 198 -6.20 1.22 1.54
CA GLY A 198 -7.60 0.79 1.64
C GLY A 198 -8.59 1.92 1.89
N GLY A 199 -9.86 1.55 2.06
CA GLY A 199 -10.97 2.48 2.35
C GLY A 199 -11.04 2.87 3.82
N ASP A 200 -12.20 3.39 4.23
CA ASP A 200 -12.55 3.74 5.60
C ASP A 200 -12.35 2.59 6.60
N ASP A 201 -12.89 1.40 6.33
CA ASP A 201 -12.71 0.20 7.17
C ASP A 201 -11.22 -0.15 7.35
N SER A 202 -10.45 0.00 6.28
CA SER A 202 -9.03 -0.36 6.26
C SER A 202 -8.17 0.67 7.00
N ASN A 203 -8.50 1.96 6.87
CA ASN A 203 -7.83 3.02 7.62
C ASN A 203 -8.25 3.01 9.10
N THR A 204 -9.44 2.50 9.42
CA THR A 204 -9.85 2.20 10.80
C THR A 204 -8.96 1.12 11.41
N ASN A 205 -8.75 -0.01 10.71
CA ASN A 205 -7.78 -1.03 11.12
C ASN A 205 -6.36 -0.46 11.27
N ALA A 206 -5.94 0.42 10.35
CA ALA A 206 -4.63 1.07 10.41
C ALA A 206 -4.47 1.94 11.67
N CYS A 207 -5.49 2.71 12.03
CA CYS A 207 -5.52 3.53 13.25
C CYS A 207 -5.45 2.66 14.52
N LEU A 208 -6.27 1.59 14.57
CA LEU A 208 -6.25 0.65 15.70
C LEU A 208 -4.90 -0.06 15.86
N LEU A 209 -4.28 -0.48 14.75
CA LEU A 209 -2.93 -1.04 14.76
C LEU A 209 -1.89 -0.01 15.22
N ALA A 210 -1.98 1.24 14.75
CA ALA A 210 -1.09 2.31 15.16
C ALA A 210 -1.16 2.52 16.68
N GLU A 211 -2.37 2.67 17.23
CA GLU A 211 -2.60 2.82 18.66
C GLU A 211 -2.05 1.65 19.48
N ASN A 212 -2.34 0.41 19.06
CA ASN A 212 -1.83 -0.79 19.73
C ASN A 212 -0.28 -0.87 19.66
N PHE A 213 0.33 -0.58 18.51
CA PHE A 213 1.79 -0.61 18.35
C PHE A 213 2.46 0.47 19.21
N ARG A 214 1.85 1.65 19.30
CA ARG A 214 2.31 2.74 20.17
C ARG A 214 2.22 2.40 21.64
N GLY A 215 1.07 1.92 22.10
CA GLY A 215 0.88 1.53 23.50
C GLY A 215 1.84 0.43 23.95
N LYS A 216 2.37 -0.36 23.01
CA LYS A 216 3.39 -1.40 23.26
C LYS A 216 4.82 -0.98 22.92
N ASN A 217 5.06 0.29 22.62
CA ASN A 217 6.37 0.85 22.28
C ASN A 217 7.08 0.12 21.12
N LEU A 218 6.33 -0.37 20.13
CA LEU A 218 6.93 -0.88 18.90
C LEU A 218 7.53 0.27 18.09
N LYS A 219 8.67 0.03 17.44
CA LYS A 219 9.27 0.99 16.51
C LYS A 219 8.41 1.21 15.26
N THR A 220 7.63 0.20 14.87
CA THR A 220 6.85 0.15 13.64
C THR A 220 5.79 1.25 13.61
N ARG A 221 5.86 2.10 12.58
CA ARG A 221 4.88 3.16 12.28
C ARG A 221 3.82 2.61 11.34
N VAL A 222 2.54 2.90 11.56
CA VAL A 222 1.45 2.48 10.66
C VAL A 222 0.93 3.71 9.91
N ILE A 223 0.86 3.63 8.58
CA ILE A 223 0.45 4.71 7.69
C ILE A 223 -0.71 4.23 6.83
N GLY A 224 -1.78 5.01 6.78
CA GLY A 224 -2.94 4.78 5.91
C GLY A 224 -2.79 5.45 4.55
N CYS A 225 -3.23 4.79 3.48
CA CYS A 225 -3.31 5.35 2.13
C CYS A 225 -4.77 5.30 1.63
N PRO A 226 -5.39 6.44 1.27
CA PRO A 226 -6.82 6.54 1.02
C PRO A 226 -7.21 5.98 -0.35
N LYS A 227 -7.75 4.76 -0.36
CA LYS A 227 -8.21 4.02 -1.53
C LYS A 227 -9.72 3.79 -1.47
N THR A 228 -10.46 4.29 -2.46
CA THR A 228 -11.87 3.92 -2.68
C THR A 228 -12.31 4.48 -4.03
N ILE A 229 -13.06 3.69 -4.79
CA ILE A 229 -13.66 4.17 -6.06
C ILE A 229 -14.91 5.01 -5.79
N ASP A 230 -15.35 5.08 -4.53
CA ASP A 230 -16.61 5.65 -4.10
C ASP A 230 -16.44 7.14 -3.74
N GLY A 231 -15.20 7.60 -3.55
CA GLY A 231 -14.92 9.02 -3.29
C GLY A 231 -15.46 9.52 -1.93
N ASP A 232 -15.71 8.59 -1.02
CA ASP A 232 -16.29 8.80 0.31
C ASP A 232 -15.24 9.04 1.42
N LEU A 233 -14.01 8.53 1.24
CA LEU A 233 -12.90 8.79 2.16
C LEU A 233 -12.21 10.13 1.84
N LYS A 234 -12.75 11.22 2.39
CA LYS A 234 -12.27 12.59 2.16
C LYS A 234 -12.28 13.46 3.41
N CYS A 235 -11.34 14.42 3.46
CA CYS A 235 -11.30 15.51 4.43
C CYS A 235 -10.65 16.74 3.78
N LYS A 236 -10.38 17.79 4.56
CA LYS A 236 -9.74 19.02 4.05
C LYS A 236 -8.36 18.73 3.46
N GLU A 237 -7.61 17.82 4.06
CA GLU A 237 -6.25 17.45 3.65
C GLU A 237 -6.24 16.33 2.59
N VAL A 238 -7.30 15.52 2.52
CA VAL A 238 -7.48 14.44 1.54
C VAL A 238 -8.69 14.77 0.66
N PRO A 239 -8.49 15.54 -0.43
CA PRO A 239 -9.61 16.02 -1.26
C PRO A 239 -10.30 14.91 -2.05
N THR A 240 -9.57 13.82 -2.35
CA THR A 240 -10.11 12.66 -3.07
C THR A 240 -9.31 11.41 -2.75
N SER A 241 -9.96 10.26 -2.84
CA SER A 241 -9.32 8.95 -2.78
C SER A 241 -8.83 8.52 -4.16
N PHE A 242 -7.75 7.74 -4.20
CA PHE A 242 -7.30 7.23 -5.49
C PHE A 242 -8.25 6.12 -6.00
N GLY A 243 -8.36 6.04 -7.33
CA GLY A 243 -9.25 5.12 -8.03
C GLY A 243 -10.59 5.73 -8.46
N PHE A 244 -11.11 6.71 -7.71
CA PHE A 244 -12.36 7.40 -8.01
C PHE A 244 -12.37 8.02 -9.43
N ASP A 245 -11.33 8.80 -9.78
CA ASP A 245 -11.24 9.45 -11.10
C ASP A 245 -11.31 8.46 -12.27
N THR A 246 -10.54 7.36 -12.20
CA THR A 246 -10.51 6.35 -13.27
C THR A 246 -11.82 5.57 -13.35
N ALA A 247 -12.43 5.24 -12.20
CA ALA A 247 -13.73 4.57 -12.16
C ALA A 247 -14.82 5.44 -12.79
N CYS A 248 -14.90 6.72 -12.39
CA CYS A 248 -15.83 7.69 -12.97
C CYS A 248 -15.64 7.84 -14.49
N LYS A 249 -14.41 7.98 -14.98
CA LYS A 249 -14.13 8.07 -16.42
C LYS A 249 -14.56 6.82 -17.18
N ALA A 250 -14.31 5.63 -16.63
CA ALA A 250 -14.76 4.38 -17.26
C ALA A 250 -16.28 4.30 -17.36
N ILE A 251 -16.99 4.64 -16.28
CA ILE A 251 -18.45 4.69 -16.23
C ILE A 251 -19.02 5.71 -17.22
N ILE A 252 -18.47 6.93 -17.24
CA ILE A 252 -18.90 7.98 -18.18
C ILE A 252 -18.72 7.54 -19.63
N ASN A 253 -17.61 6.87 -19.95
CA ASN A 253 -17.37 6.34 -21.30
C ASN A 253 -18.40 5.29 -21.69
N ILE A 254 -18.72 4.36 -20.78
CA ILE A 254 -19.74 3.33 -20.98
C ILE A 254 -21.12 3.97 -21.20
N LEU A 255 -21.53 4.88 -20.32
CA LEU A 255 -22.81 5.60 -20.43
C LEU A 255 -22.90 6.41 -21.71
N SER A 256 -21.82 7.09 -22.11
CA SER A 256 -21.76 7.87 -23.35
C SER A 256 -21.91 7.00 -24.60
N TYR A 257 -21.27 5.83 -24.62
CA TYR A 257 -21.42 4.86 -25.70
C TYR A 257 -22.88 4.40 -25.83
N PHE A 258 -23.50 4.07 -24.71
CA PHE A 258 -24.87 3.60 -24.67
C PHE A 258 -25.90 4.67 -25.06
N ASN A 259 -25.73 5.90 -24.57
CA ASN A 259 -26.60 7.01 -24.93
C ASN A 259 -26.56 7.27 -26.45
N LYS A 260 -25.35 7.29 -27.05
CA LYS A 260 -25.19 7.46 -28.51
C LYS A 260 -25.83 6.34 -29.32
N ARG A 261 -25.83 5.11 -28.83
CA ARG A 261 -26.23 3.93 -29.62
C ARG A 261 -27.69 3.52 -29.46
N TYR A 262 -28.31 3.80 -28.31
CA TYR A 262 -29.63 3.25 -28.00
C TYR A 262 -30.72 4.29 -27.76
N GLN A 263 -30.40 5.61 -27.65
CA GLN A 263 -31.32 6.75 -27.39
C GLN A 263 -32.28 6.63 -26.18
N ILE A 264 -32.48 5.43 -25.65
CA ILE A 264 -33.37 5.03 -24.56
C ILE A 264 -32.60 3.93 -23.82
N PHE A 265 -31.98 4.27 -22.70
CA PHE A 265 -31.46 3.28 -21.76
C PHE A 265 -32.46 3.11 -20.63
N PRO A 266 -32.84 1.88 -20.24
CA PRO A 266 -33.71 1.69 -19.09
C PRO A 266 -32.96 2.15 -17.83
N ILE A 267 -33.58 3.08 -17.10
CA ILE A 267 -33.09 3.74 -15.87
C ILE A 267 -32.46 2.74 -14.87
N LEU A 268 -32.96 1.51 -14.84
CA LEU A 268 -32.49 0.43 -13.96
C LEU A 268 -31.00 0.02 -14.18
N CYS A 269 -30.48 0.15 -15.41
CA CYS A 269 -29.08 -0.19 -15.70
C CYS A 269 -28.11 0.90 -15.20
N ILE A 270 -28.55 2.17 -15.23
CA ILE A 270 -27.78 3.31 -14.69
C ILE A 270 -27.67 3.18 -13.17
N MET A 271 -28.74 2.75 -12.49
CA MET A 271 -28.75 2.60 -11.04
C MET A 271 -27.68 1.63 -10.55
N ASN A 272 -27.56 0.43 -11.13
CA ASN A 272 -26.55 -0.54 -10.67
C ASN A 272 -25.10 -0.14 -10.97
N LEU A 273 -24.86 0.68 -12.00
CA LEU A 273 -23.51 1.12 -12.35
C LEU A 273 -22.99 2.26 -11.46
N VAL A 274 -23.89 3.08 -10.91
CA VAL A 274 -23.57 4.29 -10.16
C VAL A 274 -23.69 4.10 -8.64
N VAL A 275 -24.57 3.21 -8.16
CA VAL A 275 -24.82 2.99 -6.72
C VAL A 275 -23.59 2.52 -5.94
N GLY A 276 -22.56 1.99 -6.61
CA GLY A 276 -21.28 1.69 -5.98
C GLY A 276 -20.34 2.89 -5.79
N ILE A 277 -20.68 4.09 -6.29
CA ILE A 277 -19.81 5.30 -6.25
C ILE A 277 -20.43 6.45 -5.44
N THR A 278 -21.65 6.29 -4.92
CA THR A 278 -22.39 7.33 -4.18
C THR A 278 -22.25 7.20 -2.68
#